data_AF-A0A952KGB0-F1
#
_entry.id   AF-A0A952KGB0-F1
#
_cell.length_a   1.000
_cell.length_b   1.000
_cell.length_c   1.000
_cell.angle_alpha   90.00
_cell.angle_beta   90.00
_cell.angle_gamma   90.00
#
_symmetry.space_group_name_H-M   'P 1'
#
loop_
_entity.id
_entity.type
_entity.pdbx_description
1 polymer ?
#
loop_
_entity_poly.entity_id
_entity_poly.type
_entity_poly.pdbx_seq_one_letter_code
_entity_poly.pdbx_strand_id
1 'polypeptide(L)'
;MQISRLALAAGAALALLSSAAVAADKVTVAVTQIVEHPALDAARDGVKKALEEAGYKDGENLVFQWESAHGNPATAAQIAQKFIVENPNVIVPIATPSAQAVVAATQDIPVVFTAVTDPAGAQLVKNLEHP
;
A
#
# COMPACT_ATOMS: atom_id res chain seq x y z
N MET A 1 21.74 67.66 -11.79
CA MET A 1 22.97 67.24 -11.09
C MET A 1 22.55 66.85 -9.68
N GLN A 2 22.44 65.54 -9.42
CA GLN A 2 23.27 64.77 -8.45
C GLN A 2 23.12 65.31 -7.00
N ILE A 3 22.94 64.55 -5.91
CA ILE A 3 23.51 63.27 -5.49
C ILE A 3 22.61 62.69 -4.34
N SER A 4 22.60 61.36 -4.27
CA SER A 4 22.14 60.39 -3.25
C SER A 4 22.30 60.72 -1.76
N ARG A 5 21.34 60.26 -0.92
CA ARG A 5 21.46 59.82 0.52
C ARG A 5 20.18 58.98 0.86
N LEU A 6 20.16 57.65 0.96
CA LEU A 6 20.64 56.72 2.00
C LEU A 6 20.46 57.18 3.47
N ALA A 7 19.42 56.67 4.15
CA ALA A 7 19.34 56.34 5.59
C ALA A 7 17.93 55.75 5.87
N LEU A 8 17.77 54.44 6.10
CA LEU A 8 17.89 53.72 7.39
C LEU A 8 16.68 53.94 8.33
N ALA A 9 15.78 52.95 8.46
CA ALA A 9 15.11 52.60 9.73
C ALA A 9 14.26 51.30 9.64
N ALA A 10 14.63 50.34 10.50
CA ALA A 10 13.88 49.23 11.11
C ALA A 10 13.00 48.33 10.21
N GLY A 11 13.28 47.03 10.01
CA GLY A 11 13.86 46.07 10.94
C GLY A 11 12.78 45.20 11.59
N ALA A 12 11.99 44.49 10.79
CA ALA A 12 11.17 43.35 11.25
C ALA A 12 10.72 42.51 10.03
N ALA A 13 11.66 42.07 9.19
CA ALA A 13 11.39 40.96 8.28
C ALA A 13 11.45 39.68 9.13
N LEU A 14 10.36 39.41 9.83
CA LEU A 14 10.13 38.16 10.55
C LEU A 14 10.18 37.05 9.48
N ALA A 15 11.29 36.33 9.42
CA ALA A 15 11.48 35.21 8.54
C ALA A 15 10.39 34.18 8.81
N LEU A 16 9.39 34.16 7.93
CA LEU A 16 8.45 33.07 7.79
C LEU A 16 9.27 31.87 7.30
N LEU A 17 9.83 31.13 8.25
CA LEU A 17 10.24 29.75 8.09
C LEU A 17 8.96 28.95 7.83
N SER A 18 8.46 29.02 6.60
CA SER A 18 7.51 28.07 6.08
C SER A 18 8.24 26.73 5.98
N SER A 19 8.17 25.96 7.06
CA SER A 19 8.38 24.52 7.02
C SER A 19 7.28 23.94 6.13
N ALA A 20 7.49 23.97 4.82
CA ALA A 20 6.81 23.08 3.91
C ALA A 20 7.28 21.68 4.31
N ALA A 21 6.54 21.05 5.21
CA ALA A 21 6.66 19.62 5.44
C ALA A 21 6.44 18.99 4.07
N VAL A 22 7.52 18.50 3.48
CA VAL A 22 7.48 17.69 2.27
C VAL A 22 6.58 16.51 2.64
N ALA A 23 5.35 16.50 2.13
CA ALA A 23 4.45 15.39 2.35
C ALA A 23 5.12 14.18 1.71
N ALA A 24 5.71 13.32 2.51
CA ALA A 24 6.25 12.06 2.02
C ALA A 24 5.07 11.28 1.42
N ASP A 25 5.22 10.81 0.18
CA ASP A 25 4.22 9.95 -0.44
C ASP A 25 3.98 8.75 0.48
N LYS A 26 2.71 8.56 0.90
CA LYS A 26 2.33 7.47 1.79
C LYS A 26 2.47 6.15 1.03
N VAL A 27 2.99 5.14 1.70
CA VAL A 27 3.01 3.78 1.16
C VAL A 27 1.59 3.22 1.23
N THR A 28 1.08 2.70 0.13
CA THR A 28 -0.25 2.07 0.08
C THR A 28 -0.10 0.56 -0.03
N VAL A 29 -0.69 -0.16 0.92
CA VAL A 29 -0.75 -1.63 0.96
C VAL A 29 -2.21 -2.04 0.84
N ALA A 30 -2.55 -2.80 -0.21
CA ALA A 30 -3.90 -3.28 -0.44
C ALA A 30 -4.02 -4.77 -0.14
N VAL A 31 -4.92 -5.14 0.76
CA VAL A 31 -5.13 -6.52 1.18
C VAL A 31 -6.48 -7.02 0.69
N THR A 32 -6.51 -8.16 0.01
CA THR A 32 -7.76 -8.84 -0.35
C THR A 32 -7.80 -10.23 0.28
N GLN A 33 -8.95 -10.62 0.80
CA GLN A 33 -9.14 -11.90 1.48
C GLN A 33 -10.37 -12.61 0.93
N ILE A 34 -10.31 -13.93 0.72
CA ILE A 34 -11.45 -14.63 0.12
C ILE A 34 -12.68 -14.61 1.02
N VAL A 35 -12.52 -14.86 2.32
CA VAL A 35 -13.60 -14.91 3.31
C VAL A 35 -13.05 -14.58 4.68
N GLU A 36 -13.85 -13.97 5.54
CA GLU A 36 -13.50 -13.76 6.96
C GLU A 36 -13.50 -15.10 7.69
N HIS A 37 -12.37 -15.41 8.32
CA HIS A 37 -12.16 -16.65 9.07
C HIS A 37 -10.97 -16.43 10.02
N PRO A 38 -10.98 -16.92 11.28
CA PRO A 38 -9.94 -16.59 12.26
C PRO A 38 -8.50 -16.79 11.78
N ALA A 39 -8.24 -17.84 11.00
CA ALA A 39 -6.91 -18.10 10.45
C ALA A 39 -6.46 -17.06 9.40
N LEU A 40 -7.40 -16.58 8.56
CA LEU A 40 -7.12 -15.60 7.51
C LEU A 40 -7.05 -14.19 8.09
N ASP A 41 -7.89 -13.90 9.08
CA ASP A 41 -7.88 -12.64 9.82
C ASP A 41 -6.54 -12.49 10.58
N ALA A 42 -6.06 -13.56 11.21
CA ALA A 42 -4.75 -13.57 11.84
C ALA A 42 -3.61 -13.31 10.83
N ALA A 43 -3.73 -13.78 9.59
CA ALA A 43 -2.74 -13.49 8.55
C ALA A 43 -2.78 -11.99 8.15
N ARG A 44 -3.97 -11.41 7.96
CA ARG A 44 -4.13 -9.96 7.70
C ARG A 44 -3.55 -9.12 8.84
N ASP A 45 -3.90 -9.45 10.07
CA ASP A 45 -3.46 -8.71 11.26
C ASP A 45 -1.94 -8.88 11.46
N GLY A 46 -1.39 -10.05 11.13
CA GLY A 46 0.06 -10.29 11.10
C GLY A 46 0.79 -9.43 10.07
N VAL A 47 0.24 -9.25 8.87
CA VAL A 47 0.79 -8.34 7.84
C VAL A 47 0.79 -6.90 8.36
N LYS A 48 -0.34 -6.44 8.92
CA LYS A 48 -0.43 -5.09 9.50
C LYS A 48 0.59 -4.89 10.63
N LYS A 49 0.70 -5.85 11.54
CA LYS A 49 1.67 -5.81 12.64
C LYS A 49 3.12 -5.78 12.15
N ALA A 50 3.47 -6.59 11.15
CA ALA A 50 4.83 -6.60 10.60
C ALA A 50 5.20 -5.25 9.95
N LEU A 51 4.23 -4.59 9.29
CA LEU A 51 4.41 -3.24 8.76
C LEU A 51 4.61 -2.21 9.89
N GLU A 52 3.82 -2.28 10.95
CA GLU A 52 3.96 -1.41 12.13
C GLU A 52 5.33 -1.57 12.81
N GLU A 53 5.79 -2.82 12.99
CA GLU A 53 7.12 -3.14 13.53
C GLU A 53 8.26 -2.62 12.64
N ALA A 54 8.05 -2.58 11.32
CA ALA A 54 8.97 -1.97 10.36
C ALA A 54 8.88 -0.43 10.29
N GLY A 55 7.99 0.20 11.07
CA GLY A 55 7.83 1.66 11.14
C GLY A 55 6.80 2.25 10.17
N TYR A 56 5.98 1.41 9.52
CA TYR A 56 4.85 1.84 8.70
C TYR A 56 3.57 1.88 9.53
N LYS A 57 3.08 3.08 9.80
CA LYS A 57 1.91 3.36 10.64
C LYS A 57 0.77 3.89 9.81
N ASP A 58 -0.35 3.20 9.89
CA ASP A 58 -1.56 3.54 9.16
C ASP A 58 -2.05 4.96 9.53
N GLY A 59 -2.38 5.75 8.52
CA GLY A 59 -2.75 7.16 8.67
C GLY A 59 -1.57 8.14 8.72
N GLU A 60 -0.37 7.70 9.12
CA GLU A 60 0.85 8.53 9.13
C GLU A 60 1.60 8.43 7.79
N ASN A 61 2.33 7.34 7.58
CA ASN A 61 3.13 7.04 6.39
C ASN A 61 2.67 5.79 5.63
N LEU A 62 1.59 5.14 6.10
CA LEU A 62 0.95 3.98 5.48
C LEU A 62 -0.53 4.28 5.21
N VAL A 63 -1.04 3.75 4.10
CA VAL A 63 -2.47 3.55 3.83
C VAL A 63 -2.69 2.05 3.75
N PHE A 64 -3.35 1.47 4.76
CA PHE A 64 -3.67 0.05 4.78
C PHE A 64 -5.15 -0.17 4.41
N GLN A 65 -5.40 -0.63 3.19
CA GLN A 65 -6.77 -0.93 2.71
C GLN A 65 -7.03 -2.43 2.72
N TRP A 66 -8.25 -2.83 3.06
CA TRP A 66 -8.64 -4.23 3.14
C TRP A 66 -10.05 -4.45 2.59
N GLU A 67 -10.22 -5.50 1.78
CA GLU A 67 -11.53 -5.96 1.31
C GLU A 67 -11.67 -7.49 1.34
N SER A 68 -12.88 -7.95 1.69
CA SER A 68 -13.26 -9.36 1.70
C SER A 68 -14.09 -9.69 0.46
N ALA A 69 -13.81 -10.82 -0.18
CA ALA A 69 -14.60 -11.33 -1.30
C ALA A 69 -15.82 -12.14 -0.84
N HIS A 70 -16.04 -12.29 0.47
CA HIS A 70 -17.19 -13.00 1.06
C HIS A 70 -17.45 -14.41 0.47
N GLY A 71 -16.39 -15.15 0.20
CA GLY A 71 -16.41 -16.50 -0.36
C GLY A 71 -16.69 -16.55 -1.87
N ASN A 72 -16.77 -15.41 -2.56
CA ASN A 72 -17.16 -15.33 -3.96
C ASN A 72 -15.96 -15.01 -4.88
N PRO A 73 -15.56 -15.93 -5.78
CA PRO A 73 -14.47 -15.69 -6.73
C PRO A 73 -14.70 -14.53 -7.71
N ALA A 74 -15.95 -14.24 -8.10
CA ALA A 74 -16.27 -13.10 -8.95
C ALA A 74 -16.04 -11.78 -8.22
N THR A 75 -16.39 -11.73 -6.93
CA THR A 75 -16.07 -10.58 -6.07
C THR A 75 -14.57 -10.44 -5.88
N ALA A 76 -13.82 -11.54 -5.72
CA ALA A 76 -12.35 -11.48 -5.68
C ALA A 76 -11.75 -10.87 -6.95
N ALA A 77 -12.29 -11.21 -8.13
CA ALA A 77 -11.88 -10.59 -9.39
C ALA A 77 -12.22 -9.10 -9.44
N GLN A 78 -13.40 -8.68 -8.96
CA GLN A 78 -13.78 -7.26 -8.88
C GLN A 78 -12.86 -6.46 -7.95
N ILE A 79 -12.51 -7.02 -6.79
CA ILE A 79 -11.57 -6.39 -5.84
C ILE A 79 -10.19 -6.25 -6.48
N ALA A 80 -9.70 -7.29 -7.17
CA ALA A 80 -8.43 -7.20 -7.89
C ALA A 80 -8.44 -6.08 -8.94
N GLN A 81 -9.51 -5.98 -9.75
CA GLN A 81 -9.67 -4.91 -10.74
C GLN A 81 -9.74 -3.52 -10.10
N LYS A 82 -10.39 -3.40 -8.94
CA LYS A 82 -10.39 -2.15 -8.17
C LYS A 82 -8.98 -1.78 -7.73
N PHE A 83 -8.24 -2.71 -7.12
CA PHE A 83 -6.90 -2.44 -6.60
C PHE A 83 -5.90 -2.07 -7.70
N ILE A 84 -5.96 -2.68 -8.89
CA ILE A 84 -5.07 -2.26 -9.98
C ILE A 84 -5.33 -0.82 -10.45
N VAL A 85 -6.58 -0.36 -10.40
CA VAL A 85 -6.94 1.02 -10.75
C VAL A 85 -6.46 2.00 -9.68
N GLU A 86 -6.53 1.60 -8.41
CA GLU A 86 -6.02 2.39 -7.28
C GLU A 86 -4.48 2.42 -7.21
N ASN A 87 -3.82 1.52 -7.95
CA ASN A 87 -2.36 1.45 -8.13
C ASN A 87 -1.56 1.53 -6.80
N PRO A 88 -1.82 0.64 -5.82
CA PRO A 88 -1.08 0.58 -4.57
C PRO A 88 0.38 0.18 -4.80
N ASN A 89 1.23 0.40 -3.80
CA ASN A 89 2.63 -0.02 -3.87
C ASN A 89 2.80 -1.54 -3.79
N VAL A 90 1.89 -2.25 -3.12
CA VAL A 90 1.85 -3.71 -3.06
C VAL A 90 0.43 -4.20 -2.84
N ILE A 91 0.11 -5.38 -3.39
CA ILE A 91 -1.13 -6.10 -3.11
C ILE A 91 -0.79 -7.38 -2.34
N VAL A 92 -1.51 -7.62 -1.24
CA VAL A 92 -1.36 -8.79 -0.39
C VAL A 92 -2.65 -9.61 -0.44
N PRO A 93 -2.77 -10.57 -1.38
CA PRO A 93 -3.91 -11.46 -1.41
C PRO A 93 -3.75 -12.61 -0.39
N ILE A 94 -4.83 -12.87 0.35
CA ILE A 94 -4.91 -13.90 1.38
C ILE A 94 -5.80 -15.04 0.88
N ALA A 95 -5.22 -16.24 0.86
CA ALA A 95 -5.75 -17.47 0.27
C ALA A 95 -5.68 -17.56 -1.27
N THR A 96 -5.61 -18.80 -1.76
CA THR A 96 -5.44 -19.14 -3.18
C THR A 96 -6.37 -18.39 -4.14
N PRO A 97 -7.70 -18.35 -3.95
CA PRO A 97 -8.59 -17.71 -4.93
C PRO A 97 -8.39 -16.18 -5.02
N SER A 98 -8.08 -15.51 -3.91
CA SER A 98 -7.72 -14.08 -3.94
C SER A 98 -6.39 -13.85 -4.64
N ALA A 99 -5.40 -14.73 -4.41
CA ALA A 99 -4.10 -14.62 -5.06
C ALA A 99 -4.18 -14.85 -6.57
N GLN A 100 -4.97 -15.83 -7.00
CA GLN A 100 -5.22 -16.09 -8.42
C GLN A 100 -5.90 -14.90 -9.10
N ALA A 101 -6.89 -14.30 -8.44
CA ALA A 101 -7.57 -13.10 -8.96
C ALA A 101 -6.61 -11.93 -9.16
N VAL A 102 -5.70 -11.69 -8.21
CA VAL A 102 -4.72 -10.60 -8.29
C VAL A 102 -3.65 -10.86 -9.35
N VAL A 103 -3.05 -12.05 -9.38
CA VAL A 103 -2.01 -12.40 -10.38
C VAL A 103 -2.56 -12.40 -11.81
N ALA A 104 -3.84 -12.77 -11.99
CA ALA A 104 -4.51 -12.64 -13.28
C ALA A 104 -4.77 -11.18 -13.70
N ALA A 105 -4.88 -10.26 -12.73
CA ALA A 105 -5.20 -8.86 -12.98
C ALA A 105 -3.97 -7.97 -13.20
N THR A 106 -2.81 -8.32 -12.63
CA THR A 106 -1.59 -7.51 -12.77
C THR A 106 -0.31 -8.35 -12.77
N GLN A 107 0.67 -7.85 -13.51
CA GLN A 107 2.07 -8.31 -13.50
C GLN A 107 3.02 -7.16 -13.16
N ASP A 108 2.50 -5.94 -12.97
CA ASP A 108 3.29 -4.72 -12.79
C ASP A 108 3.32 -4.27 -11.32
N ILE A 109 2.22 -4.48 -10.59
CA ILE A 109 2.13 -4.15 -9.16
C ILE A 109 2.70 -5.32 -8.36
N PRO A 110 3.64 -5.09 -7.43
CA PRO A 110 4.17 -6.15 -6.58
C PRO A 110 3.07 -6.90 -5.81
N VAL A 111 3.16 -8.24 -5.82
CA VAL A 111 2.21 -9.14 -5.13
C VAL A 111 2.95 -9.98 -4.10
N VAL A 112 2.46 -9.98 -2.85
CA VAL A 112 2.97 -10.85 -1.78
C VAL A 112 1.80 -11.65 -1.23
N PHE A 113 1.65 -12.91 -1.62
CA PHE A 113 0.53 -13.74 -1.16
C PHE A 113 0.84 -14.47 0.15
N THR A 114 -0.21 -14.80 0.91
CA THR A 114 -0.12 -15.64 2.11
C THR A 114 -1.34 -16.56 2.23
N ALA A 115 -1.24 -17.58 3.10
CA ALA A 115 -2.23 -18.64 3.25
C ALA A 115 -2.53 -19.41 1.94
N VAL A 116 -1.52 -19.56 1.09
CA VAL A 116 -1.58 -20.38 -0.14
C VAL A 116 -0.86 -21.71 0.12
N THR A 117 -1.57 -22.82 -0.05
CA THR A 117 -1.03 -24.17 0.22
C THR A 117 -0.06 -24.65 -0.85
N ASP A 118 -0.41 -24.46 -2.13
CA ASP A 118 0.38 -24.91 -3.29
C ASP A 118 0.40 -23.81 -4.36
N PRO A 119 1.35 -22.87 -4.31
CA PRO A 119 1.40 -21.75 -5.24
C PRO A 119 1.78 -22.17 -6.67
N ALA A 120 2.53 -23.27 -6.84
CA ALA A 120 2.89 -23.78 -8.16
C ALA A 120 1.69 -24.47 -8.82
N GLY A 121 0.98 -25.34 -8.10
CA GLY A 121 -0.26 -25.96 -8.57
C GLY A 121 -1.37 -24.95 -8.80
N ALA A 122 -1.41 -23.87 -8.02
CA ALA A 122 -2.33 -22.74 -8.22
C ALA A 122 -1.91 -21.79 -9.35
N GLN A 123 -0.77 -22.03 -10.00
CA GLN A 123 -0.22 -21.23 -11.10
C GLN A 123 0.08 -19.77 -10.71
N LEU A 124 0.35 -19.51 -9.43
CA LEU A 124 0.76 -18.18 -8.95
C LEU A 124 2.22 -17.90 -9.26
N VAL A 125 3.05 -18.95 -9.31
CA VAL A 125 4.48 -18.88 -9.57
C VAL A 125 4.87 -19.96 -10.57
N LYS A 126 5.93 -19.70 -11.36
CA LYS A 126 6.42 -20.69 -12.33
C LYS A 126 7.22 -21.81 -11.64
N ASN A 127 7.96 -21.47 -10.60
CA ASN A 127 8.70 -22.39 -9.76
C ASN A 127 8.92 -21.76 -8.37
N LEU A 128 9.31 -22.57 -7.38
CA LEU A 128 9.47 -22.12 -5.99
C LEU A 128 10.85 -21.50 -5.70
N GLU A 129 11.85 -21.69 -6.57
CA GLU A 129 13.19 -21.15 -6.36
C GLU A 129 13.27 -19.66 -6.74
N HIS A 130 12.45 -19.26 -7.71
CA HIS A 130 12.25 -17.89 -8.18
C HIS A 130 10.73 -17.64 -8.29
N PRO A 131 10.06 -17.50 -7.14
CA PRO A 131 8.61 -17.34 -7.08
C PRO A 131 8.15 -16.06 -7.80
#